data_AF-A0A9X3CB76-F1
#
_entry.id   AF-A0A9X3CB76-F1
#
_cell.length_a   1.000
_cell.length_b   1.000
_cell.length_c   1.000
_cell.angle_alpha   90.00
_cell.angle_beta   90.00
_cell.angle_gamma   90.00
#
_symmetry.space_group_name_H-M   'P 1'
#
loop_
_entity.id
_entity.type
_entity.pdbx_description
1 polymer ?
#
loop_
_entity_poly.entity_id
_entity_poly.type
_entity_poly.pdbx_seq_one_letter_code
_entity_poly.pdbx_strand_id
1 'polypeptide(L)'
;MHNNEASQNNSKKTAIDQHTLHNFINPFDRQNEFLVLTDTQKTDGRFARKQHTPSSLIQLNSWSDFQPMTKPFEPNSEIYVLPSHPLSESTRQSHLMGTSLVEYDNIYQYIEEKAQDRGFRQQRTQNLIIVTMLLAKNFDLMIGGIPVGGKWIADKLGTNTYKVSDRLKDLEDMNLIRRCSRLSKKDKTRLTGFIELTPFFLLNFTSFFSNKDHINYEQYLASKAAEQTEELSYQIYGEKGHFEYRDIIYTLKVRLLELTRNPNVCAQVKVEAYKALL
;
A
#
# COMPACT_ATOMS: atom_id res chain seq x y z
N MET A 1 -10.65 -48.29 -30.78
CA MET A 1 -9.63 -47.23 -30.82
C MET A 1 -10.05 -46.08 -29.89
N HIS A 2 -10.02 -46.24 -28.57
CA HIS A 2 -10.38 -45.17 -27.60
C HIS A 2 -9.57 -45.38 -26.31
N ASN A 3 -8.25 -45.13 -26.34
CA ASN A 3 -7.41 -45.15 -25.12
C ASN A 3 -6.15 -44.26 -25.18
N ASN A 4 -5.93 -43.48 -26.24
CA ASN A 4 -4.74 -42.63 -26.35
C ASN A 4 -4.93 -41.21 -25.75
N GLU A 5 -6.15 -40.67 -25.73
CA GLU A 5 -6.37 -39.28 -25.28
C GLU A 5 -6.26 -39.12 -23.75
N ALA A 6 -6.75 -40.10 -22.97
CA ALA A 6 -6.66 -40.04 -21.51
C ALA A 6 -5.21 -40.18 -21.00
N SER A 7 -4.39 -40.99 -21.68
CA SER A 7 -2.98 -41.20 -21.32
C SER A 7 -2.10 -40.00 -21.74
N GLN A 8 -2.37 -39.41 -22.91
CA GLN A 8 -1.71 -38.16 -23.34
C GLN A 8 -2.10 -36.95 -22.48
N ASN A 9 -3.36 -36.83 -22.06
CA ASN A 9 -3.79 -35.77 -21.15
C ASN A 9 -3.18 -35.92 -19.76
N ASN A 10 -3.06 -37.14 -19.22
CA ASN A 10 -2.38 -37.37 -17.95
C ASN A 10 -0.86 -37.11 -18.03
N SER A 11 -0.21 -37.49 -19.13
CA SER A 11 1.22 -37.23 -19.37
C SER A 11 1.52 -35.74 -19.61
N LYS A 12 0.66 -35.01 -20.33
CA LYS A 12 0.78 -33.56 -20.47
C LYS A 12 0.55 -32.82 -19.16
N LYS A 13 -0.46 -33.23 -18.38
CA LYS A 13 -0.76 -32.62 -17.08
C LYS A 13 0.40 -32.79 -16.09
N THR A 14 1.02 -33.98 -16.06
CA THR A 14 2.21 -34.23 -15.23
C THR A 14 3.47 -33.50 -15.71
N ALA A 15 3.65 -33.28 -17.01
CA ALA A 15 4.80 -32.52 -17.53
C ALA A 15 4.68 -31.00 -17.28
N ILE A 16 3.46 -30.46 -17.32
CA ILE A 16 3.19 -29.03 -17.11
C ILE A 16 3.35 -28.64 -15.62
N ASP A 17 2.94 -29.52 -14.69
CA ASP A 17 3.13 -29.30 -13.24
C ASP A 17 4.59 -29.46 -12.77
N GLN A 18 5.52 -29.87 -13.65
CA GLN A 18 6.96 -29.92 -13.34
C GLN A 18 7.65 -28.56 -13.43
N HIS A 19 7.04 -27.56 -14.06
CA HIS A 19 7.66 -26.25 -14.23
C HIS A 19 7.38 -25.35 -13.02
N THR A 20 8.46 -24.83 -12.42
CA THR A 20 8.36 -23.96 -11.24
C THR A 20 7.73 -22.61 -11.61
N LEU A 21 6.71 -22.21 -10.84
CA LEU A 21 6.08 -20.89 -10.94
C LEU A 21 6.73 -19.91 -9.95
N HIS A 22 7.36 -18.86 -10.48
CA HIS A 22 7.87 -17.74 -9.69
C HIS A 22 6.87 -16.59 -9.70
N ASN A 23 6.10 -16.49 -8.62
CA ASN A 23 5.03 -15.51 -8.48
C ASN A 23 5.50 -14.20 -7.84
N PHE A 24 5.45 -13.10 -8.60
CA PHE A 24 5.68 -11.72 -8.16
C PHE A 24 4.46 -10.82 -8.45
N ILE A 25 3.25 -11.37 -8.36
CA ILE A 25 2.01 -10.62 -8.58
C ILE A 25 1.97 -9.41 -7.63
N ASN A 26 1.80 -8.23 -8.21
CA ASN A 26 1.46 -7.01 -7.48
C ASN A 26 -0.05 -6.83 -7.47
N PRO A 27 -0.77 -7.12 -6.36
CA PRO A 27 -2.22 -6.95 -6.30
C PRO A 27 -2.64 -5.49 -6.47
N PHE A 28 -1.74 -4.52 -6.29
CA PHE A 28 -1.97 -3.08 -6.42
C PHE A 28 -1.37 -2.48 -7.70
N ASP A 29 -1.05 -3.30 -8.70
CA ASP A 29 -0.62 -2.82 -10.02
C ASP A 29 -1.67 -1.86 -10.60
N ARG A 30 -1.21 -0.69 -11.03
CA ARG A 30 -2.05 0.41 -11.50
C ARG A 30 -2.99 0.01 -12.64
N GLN A 31 -2.52 -0.81 -13.58
CA GLN A 31 -3.32 -1.22 -14.73
C GLN A 31 -4.06 -2.53 -14.50
N ASN A 32 -3.95 -3.09 -13.29
CA ASN A 32 -4.50 -4.40 -12.99
C ASN A 32 -4.01 -5.46 -14.00
N GLU A 33 -2.72 -5.39 -14.35
CA GLU A 33 -2.08 -6.29 -15.31
C GLU A 33 -0.92 -7.05 -14.66
N PHE A 34 -0.48 -8.11 -15.32
CA PHE A 34 0.76 -8.83 -15.01
C PHE A 34 1.41 -9.34 -16.30
N LEU A 35 2.74 -9.47 -16.25
CA LEU A 35 3.56 -10.00 -17.32
C LEU A 35 3.90 -11.45 -17.01
N VAL A 36 3.61 -12.37 -17.93
CA VAL A 36 4.02 -13.78 -17.81
C VAL A 36 5.14 -14.07 -18.78
N LEU A 37 6.30 -14.40 -18.24
CA LEU A 37 7.51 -14.72 -19.00
C LEU A 37 7.89 -16.17 -18.77
N THR A 38 8.56 -16.75 -19.77
CA THR A 38 9.31 -18.00 -19.60
C THR A 38 10.76 -17.79 -19.95
N ASP A 39 11.64 -18.66 -19.46
CA ASP A 39 13.09 -18.55 -19.71
C ASP A 39 13.46 -18.78 -21.18
N THR A 40 12.54 -19.28 -22.02
CA THR A 40 12.81 -19.64 -23.42
C THR A 40 11.95 -18.91 -24.45
N GLN A 41 10.89 -18.17 -24.06
CA GLN A 41 10.04 -17.41 -24.98
C GLN A 41 9.58 -16.06 -24.41
N LYS A 42 9.56 -15.04 -25.28
CA LYS A 42 8.68 -13.87 -25.14
C LYS A 42 7.24 -14.34 -25.34
N THR A 43 6.57 -14.74 -24.27
CA THR A 43 5.11 -14.75 -24.29
C THR A 43 4.60 -13.35 -23.99
N ASP A 44 4.00 -12.72 -25.01
CA ASP A 44 3.32 -11.42 -24.97
C ASP A 44 2.03 -11.42 -24.12
N GLY A 45 1.97 -12.26 -23.08
CA GLY A 45 0.83 -12.33 -22.20
C GLY A 45 0.83 -11.17 -21.21
N ARG A 46 0.45 -9.98 -21.65
CA ARG A 46 -0.18 -9.02 -20.73
C ARG A 46 -1.56 -9.57 -20.41
N PHE A 47 -1.77 -9.91 -19.15
CA PHE A 47 -3.05 -10.40 -18.69
C PHE A 47 -3.75 -9.31 -17.92
N ALA A 48 -4.75 -8.72 -18.56
CA ALA A 48 -5.68 -7.80 -17.92
C ALA A 48 -6.61 -8.56 -16.97
N ARG A 49 -6.71 -8.09 -15.72
CA ARG A 49 -7.68 -8.62 -14.76
C ARG A 49 -9.09 -8.25 -15.20
N LYS A 50 -10.03 -9.19 -15.07
CA LYS A 50 -11.46 -8.91 -15.23
C LYS A 50 -12.13 -8.38 -13.95
N GLN A 51 -11.54 -8.57 -12.77
CA GLN A 51 -11.98 -8.03 -11.46
C GLN A 51 -10.90 -8.24 -10.38
N HIS A 52 -11.08 -7.59 -9.21
CA HIS A 52 -10.14 -7.52 -8.07
C HIS A 52 -9.38 -8.82 -7.78
N THR A 53 -8.08 -8.70 -7.51
CA THR A 53 -7.16 -9.79 -7.16
C THR A 53 -7.59 -10.45 -5.84
N PRO A 54 -8.10 -11.69 -5.84
CA PRO A 54 -8.35 -12.40 -4.59
C PRO A 54 -7.02 -12.65 -3.85
N SER A 55 -7.04 -12.68 -2.52
CA SER A 55 -5.88 -13.00 -1.68
C SER A 55 -5.25 -14.37 -2.02
N SER A 56 -6.00 -15.27 -2.67
CA SER A 56 -5.49 -16.54 -3.19
C SER A 56 -4.43 -16.36 -4.29
N LEU A 57 -4.40 -15.25 -5.04
CA LEU A 57 -3.40 -15.01 -6.10
C LEU A 57 -2.00 -14.71 -5.56
N ILE A 58 -1.92 -14.16 -4.35
CA ILE A 58 -0.64 -13.89 -3.66
C ILE A 58 0.01 -15.21 -3.21
N GLN A 59 -0.78 -16.28 -3.09
CA GLN A 59 -0.35 -17.58 -2.59
C GLN A 59 -0.24 -18.65 -3.70
N LEU A 60 -0.35 -18.25 -4.98
CA LEU A 60 -0.18 -19.19 -6.07
C LEU A 60 1.26 -19.68 -6.12
N ASN A 61 1.42 -20.98 -5.90
CA ASN A 61 2.70 -21.68 -5.89
C ASN A 61 2.82 -22.70 -7.04
N SER A 62 1.73 -22.94 -7.78
CA SER A 62 1.67 -23.93 -8.85
C SER A 62 1.10 -23.32 -10.13
N TRP A 63 1.55 -23.85 -11.27
CA TRP A 63 1.02 -23.45 -12.56
C TRP A 63 -0.45 -23.86 -12.74
N SER A 64 -0.85 -25.04 -12.24
CA SER A 64 -2.24 -25.53 -12.32
C SER A 64 -3.25 -24.57 -11.71
N ASP A 65 -2.87 -23.86 -10.66
CA ASP A 65 -3.74 -22.89 -9.99
C ASP A 65 -3.84 -21.55 -10.75
N PHE A 66 -2.81 -21.23 -11.55
CA PHE A 66 -2.73 -19.99 -12.32
C PHE A 66 -3.26 -20.13 -13.75
N GLN A 67 -3.11 -21.30 -14.37
CA GLN A 67 -3.52 -21.60 -15.75
C GLN A 67 -4.97 -21.17 -16.08
N PRO A 68 -5.99 -21.40 -15.23
CA PRO A 68 -7.38 -21.02 -15.52
C PRO A 68 -7.58 -19.50 -15.68
N MET A 69 -6.62 -18.69 -15.23
CA MET A 69 -6.67 -17.23 -15.26
C MET A 69 -5.95 -16.64 -16.47
N THR A 70 -5.27 -17.48 -17.24
CA THR A 70 -4.52 -17.10 -18.44
C THR A 70 -5.23 -17.58 -19.69
N LYS A 71 -4.93 -16.94 -20.83
CA LYS A 71 -5.25 -17.50 -22.14
C LYS A 71 -4.49 -18.83 -22.31
N PRO A 72 -4.95 -19.75 -23.18
CA PRO A 72 -4.29 -21.03 -23.40
C PRO A 72 -2.78 -20.84 -23.63
N PHE A 73 -2.00 -21.30 -22.67
CA PHE A 73 -0.55 -21.23 -22.64
C PHE A 73 -0.04 -22.58 -22.09
N GLU A 74 0.85 -23.24 -22.81
CA GLU A 74 1.53 -24.46 -22.36
C GLU A 74 2.99 -24.08 -22.06
N PRO A 75 3.39 -23.98 -20.79
CA PRO A 75 4.78 -23.71 -20.44
C PRO A 75 5.67 -24.89 -20.80
N ASN A 76 6.88 -24.60 -21.27
CA ASN A 76 7.94 -25.58 -21.57
C ASN A 76 9.19 -25.35 -20.71
N SER A 77 9.15 -24.38 -19.78
CA SER A 77 10.26 -23.93 -18.92
C SER A 77 9.70 -23.20 -17.70
N GLU A 78 10.57 -22.73 -16.79
CA GLU A 78 10.15 -21.97 -15.62
C GLU A 78 9.35 -20.72 -16.01
N ILE A 79 8.40 -20.36 -15.15
CA ILE A 79 7.38 -19.35 -15.42
C ILE A 79 7.53 -18.23 -14.42
N TYR A 80 7.58 -16.99 -14.89
CA TYR A 80 7.73 -15.81 -14.06
C TYR A 80 6.51 -14.90 -14.26
N VAL A 81 5.80 -14.61 -13.18
CA VAL A 81 4.69 -13.66 -13.18
C VAL A 81 5.18 -12.37 -12.54
N LEU A 82 5.45 -11.35 -13.35
CA LEU A 82 6.03 -10.09 -12.93
C LEU A 82 4.97 -8.96 -12.90
N PRO A 83 5.18 -7.92 -12.07
CA PRO A 83 4.41 -6.69 -12.18
C PRO A 83 4.54 -6.09 -13.57
N SER A 84 3.45 -5.51 -14.07
CA SER A 84 3.44 -4.86 -15.39
C SER A 84 3.92 -3.41 -15.31
N HIS A 85 3.86 -2.80 -14.13
CA HIS A 85 4.26 -1.42 -13.85
C HIS A 85 5.29 -1.33 -12.72
N PRO A 86 6.06 -0.23 -12.69
CA PRO A 86 6.82 0.23 -11.53
C PRO A 86 6.09 0.01 -10.20
N LEU A 87 6.75 -0.61 -9.21
CA LEU A 87 6.19 -0.75 -7.87
C LEU A 87 5.90 0.62 -7.23
N SER A 88 6.64 1.67 -7.63
CA SER A 88 6.41 3.05 -7.22
C SER A 88 5.06 3.61 -7.68
N GLU A 89 4.50 3.07 -8.77
CA GLU A 89 3.18 3.41 -9.30
C GLU A 89 2.06 2.53 -8.74
N SER A 90 2.36 1.63 -7.80
CA SER A 90 1.32 0.83 -7.14
C SER A 90 0.32 1.77 -6.47
N THR A 91 -0.91 1.74 -6.92
CA THR A 91 -1.94 2.65 -6.44
C THR A 91 -2.77 1.98 -5.37
N ARG A 92 -2.84 2.62 -4.21
CA ARG A 92 -3.99 2.53 -3.31
C ARG A 92 -4.86 3.75 -3.62
N GLN A 93 -6.17 3.57 -3.75
CA GLN A 93 -7.06 4.71 -3.92
C GLN A 93 -6.96 5.62 -2.69
N SER A 94 -6.48 6.85 -2.87
CA SER A 94 -6.38 7.84 -1.81
C SER A 94 -7.46 8.90 -1.95
N HIS A 95 -8.12 9.25 -0.85
CA HIS A 95 -9.21 10.23 -0.84
C HIS A 95 -8.86 11.34 0.16
N LEU A 96 -8.04 12.27 -0.30
CA LEU A 96 -7.67 13.43 0.51
C LEU A 96 -8.91 14.28 0.78
N MET A 97 -9.09 14.67 2.03
CA MET A 97 -10.23 15.46 2.53
C MET A 97 -10.38 16.82 1.83
N GLY A 98 -9.36 17.30 1.11
CA GLY A 98 -9.37 18.60 0.43
C GLY A 98 -9.12 19.76 1.39
N THR A 99 -8.55 20.86 0.89
CA THR A 99 -8.15 22.01 1.74
C THR A 99 -9.33 22.80 2.30
N SER A 100 -10.49 22.72 1.66
CA SER A 100 -11.69 23.48 2.04
C SER A 100 -12.34 23.00 3.33
N LEU A 101 -11.99 21.79 3.80
CA LEU A 101 -12.55 21.19 5.01
C LEU A 101 -11.63 21.32 6.23
N VAL A 102 -10.51 22.04 6.10
CA VAL A 102 -9.56 22.26 7.19
C VAL A 102 -9.92 23.56 7.92
N GLU A 103 -10.11 23.46 9.23
CA GLU A 103 -10.43 24.60 10.10
C GLU A 103 -9.12 25.26 10.57
N TYR A 104 -8.51 26.05 9.68
CA TYR A 104 -7.19 26.67 9.91
C TYR A 104 -7.17 27.59 11.14
N ASP A 105 -8.25 28.34 11.38
CA ASP A 105 -8.35 29.25 12.53
C ASP A 105 -8.39 28.48 13.86
N ASN A 106 -9.15 27.38 13.91
CA ASN A 106 -9.20 26.52 15.09
C ASN A 106 -7.84 25.90 15.40
N ILE A 107 -7.10 25.46 14.37
CA ILE A 107 -5.73 24.94 14.53
C ILE A 107 -4.82 26.03 15.12
N TYR A 108 -4.86 27.24 14.54
CA TYR A 108 -4.02 28.35 14.99
C TYR A 108 -4.29 28.69 16.45
N GLN A 109 -5.56 28.93 16.80
CA GLN A 109 -5.96 29.33 18.15
C GLN A 109 -5.60 28.27 19.20
N TYR A 110 -5.93 27.00 18.93
CA TYR A 110 -5.64 25.91 19.87
C TYR A 110 -4.14 25.74 20.13
N ILE A 111 -3.32 25.79 19.07
CA ILE A 111 -1.87 25.59 19.21
C ILE A 111 -1.21 26.81 19.87
N GLU A 112 -1.66 28.04 19.60
CA GLU A 112 -1.18 29.24 20.31
C GLU A 112 -1.49 29.17 21.80
N GLU A 113 -2.73 28.80 22.18
CA GLU A 113 -3.12 28.62 23.58
C GLU A 113 -2.23 27.57 24.27
N LYS A 114 -2.10 26.38 23.67
CA LYS A 114 -1.27 25.30 24.25
C LYS A 114 0.22 25.64 24.28
N ALA A 115 0.69 26.45 23.34
CA ALA A 115 2.06 26.94 23.34
C ALA A 115 2.32 27.91 24.50
N GLN A 116 1.36 28.77 24.82
CA GLN A 116 1.43 29.66 25.98
C GLN A 116 1.44 28.84 27.28
N ASP A 117 0.52 27.88 27.43
CA ASP A 117 0.44 26.99 28.59
C ASP A 117 1.75 26.23 28.84
N ARG A 118 2.42 25.80 27.77
CA ARG A 118 3.64 24.98 27.81
C ARG A 118 4.94 25.79 27.68
N GLY A 119 4.86 27.11 27.63
CA GLY A 119 6.03 28.00 27.51
C GLY A 119 6.85 27.78 26.23
N PHE A 120 6.20 27.43 25.12
CA PHE A 120 6.88 27.22 23.85
C PHE A 120 7.33 28.55 23.23
N ARG A 121 8.54 28.55 22.66
CA ARG A 121 9.06 29.70 21.89
C ARG A 121 8.26 29.88 20.59
N GLN A 122 8.13 31.12 20.13
CA GLN A 122 7.37 31.47 18.92
C GLN A 122 7.73 30.61 17.69
N GLN A 123 9.02 30.38 17.41
CA GLN A 123 9.43 29.53 16.29
C GLN A 123 8.96 28.08 16.43
N ARG A 124 8.90 27.53 17.65
CA ARG A 124 8.37 26.19 17.92
C ARG A 124 6.87 26.16 17.67
N THR A 125 6.15 27.17 18.14
CA THR A 125 4.69 27.34 17.94
C THR A 125 4.33 27.38 16.46
N GLN A 126 5.00 28.24 15.69
CA GLN A 126 4.78 28.36 14.24
C GLN A 126 5.00 27.02 13.50
N ASN A 127 6.08 26.31 13.83
CA ASN A 127 6.34 25.00 13.24
C ASN A 127 5.29 23.96 13.62
N LEU A 128 4.78 24.01 14.86
CA LEU A 128 3.73 23.11 15.32
C LEU A 128 2.44 23.38 14.56
N ILE A 129 2.04 24.65 14.40
CA ILE A 129 0.89 25.06 13.59
C ILE A 129 1.00 24.52 12.15
N ILE A 130 2.13 24.76 11.49
CA ILE A 130 2.36 24.34 10.10
C ILE A 130 2.27 22.82 9.96
N VAL A 131 2.88 22.07 10.88
CA VAL A 131 2.79 20.60 10.88
C VAL A 131 1.34 20.15 11.06
N THR A 132 0.61 20.71 12.03
CA THR A 132 -0.81 20.39 12.27
C THR A 132 -1.67 20.66 11.04
N MET A 133 -1.51 21.82 10.41
CA MET A 133 -2.20 22.18 9.16
C MET A 133 -1.87 21.23 8.01
N LEU A 134 -0.60 20.82 7.88
CA LEU A 134 -0.19 19.85 6.86
C LEU A 134 -0.84 18.49 7.12
N LEU A 135 -0.91 18.05 8.37
CA LEU A 135 -1.56 16.78 8.72
C LEU A 135 -3.05 16.82 8.38
N ALA A 136 -3.77 17.88 8.80
CA ALA A 136 -5.20 18.05 8.50
C ALA A 136 -5.48 18.02 6.98
N LYS A 137 -4.67 18.74 6.19
CA LYS A 137 -4.78 18.79 4.73
C LYS A 137 -4.57 17.44 4.04
N ASN A 138 -3.79 16.55 4.66
CA ASN A 138 -3.41 15.27 4.07
C ASN A 138 -4.10 14.07 4.73
N PHE A 139 -5.15 14.32 5.52
CA PHE A 139 -5.99 13.25 6.02
C PHE A 139 -6.68 12.54 4.84
N ASP A 140 -6.49 11.22 4.77
CA ASP A 140 -7.15 10.36 3.82
C ASP A 140 -8.39 9.75 4.47
N LEU A 141 -9.56 10.09 3.96
CA LEU A 141 -10.86 9.70 4.52
C LEU A 141 -11.09 8.19 4.48
N MET A 142 -10.70 7.56 3.38
CA MET A 142 -10.92 6.13 3.19
C MET A 142 -9.96 5.34 4.09
N ILE A 143 -8.71 5.79 4.18
CA ILE A 143 -7.72 5.13 5.01
C ILE A 143 -7.93 5.47 6.50
N GLY A 144 -8.54 6.60 6.83
CA GLY A 144 -8.71 7.06 8.22
C GLY A 144 -7.39 7.51 8.86
N GLY A 145 -6.50 8.14 8.09
CA GLY A 145 -5.24 8.68 8.60
C GLY A 145 -4.30 9.13 7.49
N ILE A 146 -3.02 9.25 7.80
CA ILE A 146 -2.00 9.82 6.91
C ILE A 146 -0.90 8.78 6.68
N PRO A 147 -0.80 8.16 5.48
CA PRO A 147 0.07 7.02 5.19
C PRO A 147 1.55 7.40 4.97
N VAL A 148 2.07 8.31 5.79
CA VAL A 148 3.39 8.91 5.66
C VAL A 148 4.16 8.87 6.98
N GLY A 149 5.48 9.07 6.90
CA GLY A 149 6.35 9.22 8.07
C GLY A 149 6.99 10.61 8.15
N GLY A 150 7.74 10.85 9.21
CA GLY A 150 8.41 12.15 9.45
C GLY A 150 9.34 12.61 8.33
N LYS A 151 9.95 11.70 7.56
CA LYS A 151 10.76 12.05 6.38
C LYS A 151 9.94 12.77 5.32
N TRP A 152 8.77 12.25 4.98
CA TRP A 152 7.90 12.87 3.98
C TRP A 152 7.44 14.27 4.42
N ILE A 153 7.12 14.43 5.71
CA ILE A 153 6.75 15.74 6.27
C ILE A 153 7.94 16.70 6.20
N ALA A 154 9.15 16.23 6.54
CA ALA A 154 10.36 17.04 6.48
C ALA A 154 10.65 17.52 5.05
N ASP A 155 10.52 16.62 4.07
CA ASP A 155 10.69 16.92 2.65
C ASP A 155 9.66 17.96 2.17
N LYS A 156 8.39 17.82 2.58
CA LYS A 156 7.32 18.78 2.24
C LYS A 156 7.51 20.16 2.85
N LEU A 157 8.13 20.23 4.03
CA LEU A 157 8.36 21.48 4.75
C LEU A 157 9.76 22.07 4.50
N GLY A 158 10.60 21.44 3.67
CA GLY A 158 11.97 21.89 3.43
C GLY A 158 12.83 21.94 4.69
N THR A 159 12.62 21.00 5.62
CA THR A 159 13.27 20.97 6.94
C THR A 159 13.90 19.60 7.23
N ASN A 160 14.47 19.42 8.41
CA ASN A 160 15.05 18.14 8.82
C ASN A 160 14.07 17.28 9.63
N THR A 161 14.31 15.97 9.60
CA THR A 161 13.46 14.97 10.27
C THR A 161 13.45 15.07 11.79
N TYR A 162 14.53 15.58 12.41
CA TYR A 162 14.59 15.77 13.86
C TYR A 162 13.59 16.82 14.33
N LYS A 163 13.55 17.99 13.68
CA LYS A 163 12.58 19.06 13.97
C LYS A 163 11.14 18.58 13.82
N VAL A 164 10.87 17.81 12.76
CA VAL A 164 9.55 17.19 12.55
C VAL A 164 9.24 16.19 13.65
N SER A 165 10.19 15.34 14.03
CA SER A 165 9.99 14.35 15.09
C SER A 165 9.64 14.99 16.42
N ASP A 166 10.28 16.11 16.78
CA ASP A 166 9.95 16.86 17.98
C ASP A 166 8.54 17.45 17.93
N ARG A 167 8.11 17.99 16.77
CA ARG A 167 6.74 18.50 16.60
C ARG A 167 5.70 17.40 16.63
N LEU A 168 5.97 16.25 16.02
CA LEU A 168 5.06 15.11 16.11
C LEU A 168 4.95 14.60 17.55
N LYS A 169 6.05 14.61 18.32
CA LYS A 169 6.01 14.28 19.75
C LYS A 169 5.15 15.27 20.53
N ASP A 170 5.27 16.57 20.25
CA ASP A 170 4.42 17.60 20.87
C ASP A 170 2.93 17.34 20.59
N LEU A 171 2.58 16.96 19.36
CA LEU A 171 1.20 16.63 18.99
C LEU A 171 0.69 15.33 19.65
N GLU A 172 1.56 14.33 19.83
CA GLU A 172 1.24 13.13 20.61
C GLU A 172 0.99 13.47 22.09
N ASP A 173 1.85 14.31 22.67
CA ASP A 173 1.73 14.78 24.07
C ASP A 173 0.49 15.69 24.27
N MET A 174 -0.12 16.18 23.19
CA MET A 174 -1.40 16.90 23.18
C MET A 174 -2.59 15.98 22.86
N ASN A 175 -2.37 14.68 22.69
CA ASN A 175 -3.39 13.70 22.27
C ASN A 175 -4.08 14.07 20.95
N LEU A 176 -3.35 14.70 20.03
CA LEU A 176 -3.84 15.10 18.72
C LEU A 176 -3.59 14.02 17.66
N ILE A 177 -2.50 13.27 17.80
CA ILE A 177 -2.12 12.22 16.86
C ILE A 177 -1.58 10.98 17.57
N ARG A 178 -1.53 9.87 16.84
CA ARG A 178 -0.78 8.66 17.21
C ARG A 178 0.14 8.28 16.05
N ARG A 179 1.45 8.18 16.29
CA ARG A 179 2.37 7.61 15.29
C ARG A 179 2.37 6.10 15.39
N CYS A 180 2.05 5.46 14.29
CA CYS A 180 2.13 4.02 14.15
C CYS A 180 3.35 3.65 13.30
N SER A 181 4.03 2.57 13.69
CA SER A 181 5.12 2.00 12.91
C SER A 181 5.13 0.49 13.05
N ARG A 182 5.50 -0.20 11.97
CA ARG A 182 5.67 -1.65 11.96
C ARG A 182 6.95 -2.04 11.22
N LEU A 183 7.40 -3.24 11.53
CA LEU A 183 8.51 -3.89 10.84
C LEU A 183 7.94 -4.85 9.79
N SER A 184 8.66 -4.94 8.67
CA SER A 184 8.42 -5.89 7.60
C SER A 184 8.45 -7.32 8.13
N LYS A 185 7.55 -8.18 7.63
CA LYS A 185 7.58 -9.61 7.96
C LYS A 185 8.76 -10.31 7.29
N LYS A 186 9.22 -9.84 6.12
CA LYS A 186 10.29 -10.46 5.33
C LYS A 186 11.66 -10.41 6.01
N ASP A 187 12.03 -9.27 6.59
CA ASP A 187 13.40 -9.05 7.09
C ASP A 187 13.48 -8.08 8.28
N LYS A 188 12.34 -7.76 8.91
CA LYS A 188 12.24 -6.79 10.02
C LYS A 188 12.67 -5.36 9.66
N THR A 189 12.80 -5.00 8.39
CA THR A 189 13.02 -3.61 7.96
C THR A 189 11.84 -2.73 8.34
N ARG A 190 12.10 -1.52 8.85
CA ARG A 190 11.04 -0.58 9.22
C ARG A 190 10.24 -0.13 8.00
N LEU A 191 8.93 -0.38 8.02
CA LEU A 191 8.01 0.09 6.98
C LEU A 191 7.73 1.58 7.15
N THR A 192 7.34 2.25 6.06
CA THR A 192 6.90 3.66 6.11
C THR A 192 5.77 3.81 7.13
N GLY A 193 5.91 4.80 8.01
CA GLY A 193 4.98 5.05 9.12
C GLY A 193 3.56 5.40 8.66
N PHE A 194 2.70 5.48 9.65
CA PHE A 194 1.32 5.92 9.55
C PHE A 194 1.04 6.89 10.70
N ILE A 195 0.40 8.02 10.41
CA ILE A 195 -0.04 8.96 11.43
C ILE A 195 -1.56 8.89 11.49
N GLU A 196 -2.07 8.44 12.62
CA GLU A 196 -3.49 8.48 12.91
C GLU A 196 -3.83 9.81 13.58
N LEU A 197 -4.91 10.44 13.13
CA LEU A 197 -5.46 11.63 13.75
C LEU A 197 -6.50 11.19 14.78
N THR A 198 -6.44 11.77 15.98
CA THR A 198 -7.40 11.40 17.03
C THR A 198 -8.80 11.95 16.71
N PRO A 199 -9.86 11.36 17.32
CA PRO A 199 -11.20 11.96 17.35
C PRO A 199 -11.20 13.46 17.61
N PHE A 200 -10.45 13.88 18.63
CA PHE A 200 -10.35 15.28 19.02
C PHE A 200 -9.78 16.14 17.90
N PHE A 201 -8.70 15.69 17.24
CA PHE A 201 -8.12 16.39 16.10
C PHE A 201 -9.18 16.60 15.02
N LEU A 202 -9.84 15.52 14.60
CA LEU A 202 -10.76 15.56 13.48
C LEU A 202 -11.95 16.47 13.75
N LEU A 203 -12.54 16.41 14.95
CA LEU A 203 -13.69 17.22 15.31
C LEU A 203 -13.38 18.71 15.47
N ASN A 204 -12.17 19.05 15.94
CA ASN A 204 -11.82 20.45 16.20
C ASN A 204 -11.16 21.14 15.00
N PHE A 205 -10.43 20.39 14.18
CA PHE A 205 -9.58 20.95 13.12
C PHE A 205 -10.09 20.67 11.71
N THR A 206 -11.24 20.01 11.59
CA THR A 206 -11.88 19.74 10.29
C THR A 206 -13.39 19.97 10.38
N SER A 207 -13.99 20.48 9.30
CA SER A 207 -15.45 20.57 9.15
C SER A 207 -16.08 19.33 8.54
N PHE A 208 -15.29 18.26 8.33
CA PHE A 208 -15.75 17.05 7.66
C PHE A 208 -16.99 16.43 8.33
N PHE A 209 -17.05 16.47 9.66
CA PHE A 209 -18.15 15.91 10.46
C PHE A 209 -19.22 16.94 10.84
N SER A 210 -19.09 18.18 10.37
CA SER A 210 -19.97 19.31 10.73
C SER A 210 -21.10 19.54 9.72
N ASN A 211 -20.92 19.08 8.48
CA ASN A 211 -21.91 19.24 7.42
C ASN A 211 -22.88 18.05 7.37
N LYS A 212 -24.19 18.35 7.39
CA LYS A 212 -25.28 17.38 7.30
C LYS A 212 -25.29 16.53 6.02
N ASP A 213 -24.46 16.87 5.03
CA ASP A 213 -24.32 16.18 3.75
C ASP A 213 -23.15 15.18 3.71
N HIS A 214 -22.38 15.09 4.79
CA HIS A 214 -21.24 14.17 4.91
C HIS A 214 -21.40 13.28 6.14
N ILE A 215 -20.89 12.05 6.03
CA ILE A 215 -21.02 10.95 7.00
C ILE A 215 -20.93 11.48 8.43
N ASN A 216 -21.97 11.26 9.25
CA ASN A 216 -21.94 11.65 10.65
C ASN A 216 -20.79 10.90 11.36
N TYR A 217 -20.07 11.58 12.25
CA TYR A 217 -18.94 11.02 13.00
C TYR A 217 -19.25 9.66 13.64
N GLU A 218 -20.45 9.47 14.19
CA GLU A 218 -20.87 8.18 14.74
C GLU A 218 -21.04 7.10 13.67
N GLN A 219 -21.50 7.46 12.47
CA GLN A 219 -21.59 6.53 11.34
C GLN A 219 -20.20 6.15 10.83
N TYR A 220 -19.23 7.07 10.85
CA TYR A 220 -17.82 6.77 10.53
C TYR A 220 -17.19 5.82 11.56
N LEU A 221 -17.42 6.05 12.85
CA LEU A 221 -16.96 5.14 13.90
C LEU A 221 -17.63 3.76 13.79
N ALA A 222 -18.94 3.73 13.52
CA ALA A 222 -19.69 2.50 13.33
C ALA A 222 -19.25 1.75 12.05
N SER A 223 -18.94 2.44 10.95
CA SER A 223 -18.43 1.80 9.73
C SER A 223 -17.04 1.21 9.93
N LYS A 224 -16.15 1.89 10.68
CA LYS A 224 -14.86 1.34 11.09
C LYS A 224 -14.98 0.09 11.97
N ALA A 225 -16.06 0.00 12.76
CA ALA A 225 -16.37 -1.20 13.54
C ALA A 225 -16.98 -2.33 12.70
N ALA A 226 -17.85 -1.99 11.73
CA ALA A 226 -18.58 -2.94 10.87
C ALA A 226 -17.75 -3.53 9.72
N GLU A 227 -16.73 -2.81 9.21
CA GLU A 227 -15.73 -3.32 8.25
C GLU A 227 -14.95 -4.54 8.76
N GLN A 228 -15.12 -4.94 10.03
CA GLN A 228 -14.52 -6.14 10.59
C GLN A 228 -15.30 -7.44 10.29
N THR A 229 -16.50 -7.36 9.70
CA THR A 229 -17.42 -8.53 9.70
C THR A 229 -17.79 -9.17 8.37
N GLU A 230 -17.89 -8.53 7.20
CA GLU A 230 -18.37 -9.25 5.99
C GLU A 230 -17.70 -8.84 4.66
N GLU A 231 -17.41 -9.85 3.84
CA GLU A 231 -16.76 -9.89 2.51
C GLU A 231 -15.60 -8.90 2.26
N LEU A 232 -14.38 -9.43 2.43
CA LEU A 232 -13.09 -8.80 2.08
C LEU A 232 -12.98 -8.48 0.58
N SER A 233 -13.64 -7.42 0.13
CA SER A 233 -13.07 -6.62 -0.95
C SER A 233 -11.68 -6.15 -0.49
N TYR A 234 -10.69 -6.15 -1.38
CA TYR A 234 -9.27 -5.84 -1.06
C TYR A 234 -9.04 -4.36 -0.72
N GLN A 235 -10.03 -3.74 -0.08
CA GLN A 235 -9.98 -2.41 0.46
C GLN A 235 -9.27 -2.46 1.80
N ILE A 236 -7.96 -2.49 1.69
CA ILE A 236 -7.06 -2.31 2.79
C ILE A 236 -7.37 -0.92 3.41
N TYR A 237 -7.82 -0.87 4.67
CA TYR A 237 -8.20 0.35 5.39
C TYR A 237 -7.46 0.50 6.72
N GLY A 238 -7.39 1.74 7.23
CA GLY A 238 -6.78 2.01 8.53
C GLY A 238 -5.27 1.80 8.56
N GLU A 239 -4.74 1.90 9.77
CA GLU A 239 -3.36 1.57 10.11
C GLU A 239 -3.00 0.13 9.72
N LYS A 240 -3.83 -0.85 10.12
CA LYS A 240 -3.57 -2.28 9.88
C LYS A 240 -3.43 -2.55 8.38
N GLY A 241 -4.38 -2.03 7.61
CA GLY A 241 -4.33 -2.17 6.18
C GLY A 241 -3.10 -1.48 5.59
N HIS A 242 -2.83 -0.22 5.94
CA HIS A 242 -1.66 0.49 5.43
C HIS A 242 -0.37 -0.32 5.56
N PHE A 243 -0.14 -0.94 6.72
CA PHE A 243 1.05 -1.75 6.90
C PHE A 243 1.03 -3.07 6.13
N GLU A 244 -0.13 -3.69 5.91
CA GLU A 244 -0.25 -4.85 5.05
C GLU A 244 0.11 -4.52 3.59
N TYR A 245 -0.45 -3.43 3.05
CA TYR A 245 -0.07 -2.90 1.74
C TYR A 245 1.44 -2.67 1.63
N ARG A 246 2.02 -1.95 2.61
CA ARG A 246 3.45 -1.64 2.63
C ARG A 246 4.33 -2.90 2.71
N ASP A 247 3.91 -3.88 3.50
CA ASP A 247 4.63 -5.15 3.67
C ASP A 247 4.63 -5.97 2.38
N ILE A 248 3.51 -6.02 1.66
CA ILE A 248 3.39 -6.69 0.36
C ILE A 248 4.31 -6.03 -0.66
N ILE A 249 4.23 -4.70 -0.84
CA ILE A 249 5.06 -3.98 -1.81
C ILE A 249 6.55 -4.10 -1.45
N TYR A 250 6.90 -4.00 -0.18
CA TYR A 250 8.29 -4.18 0.27
C TYR A 250 8.80 -5.60 0.00
N THR A 251 7.99 -6.62 0.32
CA THR A 251 8.34 -8.03 0.09
C THR A 251 8.54 -8.30 -1.40
N LEU A 252 7.66 -7.78 -2.26
CA LEU A 252 7.81 -7.87 -3.72
C LEU A 252 9.11 -7.22 -4.18
N LYS A 253 9.43 -6.02 -3.69
CA LYS A 253 10.69 -5.33 -4.00
C LYS A 253 11.92 -6.18 -3.64
N VAL A 254 11.96 -6.75 -2.44
CA VAL A 254 13.09 -7.60 -2.00
C VAL A 254 13.20 -8.84 -2.89
N ARG A 255 12.08 -9.52 -3.16
CA ARG A 255 12.06 -10.72 -4.00
C ARG A 255 12.50 -10.41 -5.44
N LEU A 256 12.06 -9.29 -6.02
CA LEU A 256 12.49 -8.86 -7.36
C LEU A 256 14.00 -8.55 -7.38
N LEU A 257 14.54 -7.92 -6.33
CA LEU A 257 15.99 -7.71 -6.20
C LEU A 257 16.75 -9.04 -6.12
N GLU A 258 16.26 -10.00 -5.34
CA GLU A 258 16.81 -11.37 -5.29
C GLU A 258 16.81 -12.02 -6.68
N LEU A 259 15.70 -11.90 -7.43
CA LEU A 259 15.56 -12.41 -8.79
C LEU A 259 16.59 -11.81 -9.74
N THR A 260 16.79 -10.48 -9.72
CA THR A 260 17.76 -9.81 -10.61
C THR A 260 19.21 -10.24 -10.36
N ARG A 261 19.52 -10.68 -9.14
CA ARG A 261 20.85 -11.13 -8.72
C ARG A 261 21.10 -12.62 -8.99
N ASN A 262 20.06 -13.40 -9.26
CA ASN A 262 20.19 -14.84 -9.48
C ASN A 262 20.89 -15.12 -10.83
N PRO A 263 22.06 -15.80 -10.85
CA PRO A 263 22.79 -16.05 -12.08
C PRO A 263 22.04 -16.94 -13.08
N ASN A 264 21.16 -17.81 -12.60
CA ASN A 264 20.45 -18.80 -13.44
C ASN A 264 19.22 -18.22 -14.17
N VAL A 265 18.75 -17.04 -13.77
CA VAL A 265 17.60 -16.38 -14.40
C VAL A 265 18.05 -15.69 -15.69
N CYS A 266 17.29 -15.89 -16.76
CA CYS A 266 17.62 -15.32 -18.06
C CYS A 266 17.61 -13.76 -18.06
N ALA A 267 18.36 -13.17 -18.98
CA ALA A 267 18.54 -11.71 -19.04
C ALA A 267 17.21 -10.95 -19.26
N GLN A 268 16.29 -11.52 -20.01
CA GLN A 268 15.00 -10.89 -20.30
C GLN A 268 14.14 -10.74 -19.04
N VAL A 269 14.02 -11.80 -18.23
CA VAL A 269 13.28 -11.75 -16.95
C VAL A 269 13.92 -10.72 -16.01
N LYS A 270 15.26 -10.65 -15.97
CA LYS A 270 15.98 -9.64 -15.19
C LYS A 270 15.66 -8.21 -15.63
N VAL A 271 15.60 -7.94 -16.94
CA VAL A 271 15.27 -6.62 -17.49
C VAL A 271 13.86 -6.20 -17.07
N GLU A 272 12.86 -7.08 -17.20
CA GLU A 272 11.49 -6.76 -16.78
C GLU A 272 11.37 -6.60 -15.26
N ALA A 273 12.11 -7.40 -14.47
CA ALA A 273 12.19 -7.23 -13.02
C ALA A 273 12.82 -5.88 -12.63
N TYR A 274 13.85 -5.41 -13.34
CA TYR A 274 14.41 -4.07 -13.14
C TYR A 274 13.41 -2.97 -13.49
N LYS A 275 12.65 -3.10 -14.58
CA LYS A 275 11.60 -2.13 -14.92
C LYS A 275 10.53 -2.03 -13.83
N ALA A 276 10.13 -3.16 -13.25
CA ALA A 276 9.20 -3.17 -12.13
C ALA A 276 9.78 -2.53 -10.85
N LEU A 277 11.11 -2.46 -10.68
CA LEU A 277 11.77 -1.87 -9.52
C LEU A 277 11.98 -0.35 -9.59
N LEU A 278 11.94 0.23 -10.79
CA LEU A 278 12.00 1.68 -11.01
C LEU A 278 10.73 2.37 -10.48
#